data_AF-A0A9D7QNZ5-F1
#
_entry.id   AF-A0A9D7QNZ5-F1
#
_cell.length_a   1.000
_cell.length_b   1.000
_cell.length_c   1.000
_cell.angle_alpha   90.00
_cell.angle_beta   90.00
_cell.angle_gamma   90.00
#
_symmetry.space_group_name_H-M   'P 1'
#
loop_
_entity.id
_entity.type
_entity.pdbx_description
1 polymer ?
#
loop_
_entity_poly.entity_id
_entity_poly.type
_entity_poly.pdbx_seq_one_letter_code
_entity_poly.pdbx_strand_id
1 'polypeptide(L)'
;MRAAFLAAALTLGGCGALSGNSVDITSRETAGYPVDRVEKPVDSGPAIHAIGIYEASGDHGHGRHPMADAEVVVEDQGGRPTYLALSSYEPVRWKLSGPGLADVKGVYLAGYNRHEIEGIAGGLVVNLSGNADPGGGGQ
;
A
#
# COMPACT_ATOMS: atom_id res chain seq x y z
N MET A 1 -2.04 -67.82 -26.47
CA MET A 1 -2.76 -66.64 -25.95
C MET A 1 -3.05 -66.85 -24.46
N ARG A 2 -2.39 -66.08 -23.58
CA ARG A 2 -2.83 -65.72 -22.22
C ARG A 2 -1.83 -64.69 -21.67
N ALA A 3 -2.38 -63.59 -21.18
CA ALA A 3 -1.71 -62.31 -20.99
C ALA A 3 -0.74 -62.28 -19.79
N ALA A 4 0.39 -61.60 -19.97
CA ALA A 4 1.22 -61.10 -18.89
C ALA A 4 0.64 -59.76 -18.40
N PHE A 5 0.44 -59.62 -17.09
CA PHE A 5 0.11 -58.33 -16.48
C PHE A 5 1.41 -57.54 -16.30
N LEU A 6 1.53 -56.44 -17.05
CA LEU A 6 2.55 -55.42 -16.84
C LEU A 6 1.94 -54.34 -15.94
N ALA A 7 2.49 -54.14 -14.75
CA ALA A 7 2.13 -53.01 -13.89
C ALA A 7 2.72 -51.73 -14.49
N ALA A 8 1.86 -50.84 -14.97
CA ALA A 8 2.27 -49.49 -15.36
C ALA A 8 2.58 -48.69 -14.09
N ALA A 9 3.84 -48.26 -13.93
CA ALA A 9 4.21 -47.29 -12.92
C ALA A 9 3.59 -45.94 -13.29
N LEU A 10 2.64 -45.50 -12.48
CA LEU A 10 2.05 -44.16 -12.58
C LEU A 10 3.11 -43.16 -12.09
N THR A 11 3.64 -42.33 -12.99
CA THR A 11 4.44 -41.18 -12.60
C THR A 11 3.53 -40.16 -11.91
N LEU A 12 3.73 -39.96 -10.61
CA LEU A 12 3.14 -38.83 -9.89
C LEU A 12 3.75 -37.54 -10.45
N GLY A 13 2.99 -36.87 -11.30
CA GLY A 13 3.22 -35.49 -11.63
C GLY A 13 3.01 -34.61 -10.39
N GLY A 14 3.91 -33.64 -10.23
CA GLY A 14 3.63 -32.33 -9.65
C GLY A 14 3.13 -32.28 -8.22
N CYS A 15 4.00 -31.87 -7.31
CA CYS A 15 3.61 -30.86 -6.33
C CYS A 15 4.81 -29.93 -6.15
N GLY A 16 4.88 -28.87 -6.95
CA GLY A 16 5.78 -27.76 -6.65
C GLY A 16 5.34 -27.17 -5.32
N ALA A 17 6.17 -27.32 -4.29
CA ALA A 17 5.97 -26.58 -3.06
C ALA A 17 6.34 -25.12 -3.34
N LEU A 18 5.35 -24.31 -3.77
CA LEU A 18 5.42 -22.87 -3.62
C LEU A 18 5.31 -22.60 -2.11
N SER A 19 6.44 -22.35 -1.46
CA SER A 19 6.44 -21.85 -0.08
C SER A 19 5.96 -20.40 -0.08
N GLY A 20 4.64 -20.23 -0.07
CA GLY A 20 4.02 -18.94 0.24
C GLY A 20 4.28 -18.59 1.71
N ASN A 21 5.34 -17.85 1.98
CA ASN A 21 5.17 -16.42 2.09
C ASN A 21 3.68 -15.97 2.26
N SER A 22 3.21 -15.84 3.50
CA SER A 22 1.82 -15.46 3.85
C SER A 22 1.79 -14.04 4.52
N VAL A 23 0.70 -13.49 5.10
CA VAL A 23 0.67 -12.42 6.18
C VAL A 23 -0.52 -12.76 7.11
N ASP A 24 -0.36 -12.85 8.44
CA ASP A 24 -1.35 -13.28 9.47
C ASP A 24 -2.04 -12.13 10.27
N ILE A 25 -2.57 -11.07 9.66
CA ILE A 25 -2.93 -9.83 10.40
C ILE A 25 -3.96 -10.13 11.51
N THR A 26 -3.57 -9.98 12.78
CA THR A 26 -4.45 -10.02 13.94
C THR A 26 -4.59 -8.58 14.41
N SER A 27 -5.81 -8.10 14.64
CA SER A 27 -6.05 -6.77 15.22
C SER A 27 -6.84 -6.94 16.51
N ARG A 28 -6.46 -6.19 17.55
CA ARG A 28 -7.24 -6.05 18.78
C ARG A 28 -7.43 -4.59 19.16
N GLU A 29 -8.69 -4.27 19.43
CA GLU A 29 -9.21 -2.99 19.93
C GLU A 29 -9.70 -3.19 21.38
N THR A 30 -9.74 -2.24 22.33
CA THR A 30 -9.41 -0.81 22.41
C THR A 30 -9.27 -0.46 23.90
N ALA A 31 -8.17 0.22 24.28
CA ALA A 31 -7.97 1.12 25.43
C ALA A 31 -6.45 1.39 25.61
N GLY A 32 -5.84 1.99 24.58
CA GLY A 32 -4.50 2.61 24.58
C GLY A 32 -3.29 1.70 24.39
N TYR A 33 -2.63 1.68 23.22
CA TYR A 33 -3.00 0.93 22.01
C TYR A 33 -1.94 -0.18 21.80
N PRO A 34 -2.23 -1.48 21.99
CA PRO A 34 -1.34 -2.55 21.53
C PRO A 34 -1.59 -2.92 20.06
N VAL A 35 -0.52 -2.96 19.26
CA VAL A 35 -0.53 -3.40 17.86
C VAL A 35 -0.06 -4.85 17.79
N ASP A 36 -0.92 -5.74 17.29
CA ASP A 36 -0.56 -7.13 16.98
C ASP A 36 0.26 -7.15 15.68
N ARG A 37 1.56 -7.46 15.79
CA ARG A 37 2.48 -7.56 14.64
C ARG A 37 2.35 -8.93 14.00
N VAL A 38 2.31 -8.89 12.69
CA VAL A 38 2.20 -10.07 11.89
C VAL A 38 3.19 -9.99 10.75
N GLU A 39 4.07 -10.98 10.72
CA GLU A 39 4.92 -11.28 9.58
C GLU A 39 4.45 -12.60 9.00
N LYS A 40 4.26 -12.62 7.70
CA LYS A 40 4.59 -13.83 6.98
C LYS A 40 5.26 -13.35 5.66
N PRO A 41 5.97 -14.23 4.94
CA PRO A 41 6.88 -13.74 3.90
C PRO A 41 6.11 -13.34 2.59
N VAL A 42 6.62 -12.59 1.60
CA VAL A 42 5.89 -12.31 0.31
C VAL A 42 6.85 -12.32 -0.90
N ASP A 43 7.07 -13.47 -1.54
CA ASP A 43 8.08 -13.59 -2.61
C ASP A 43 7.49 -13.71 -4.03
N SER A 44 6.17 -13.61 -4.21
CA SER A 44 5.57 -13.59 -5.57
C SER A 44 4.16 -12.99 -5.68
N GLY A 45 3.81 -12.04 -4.80
CA GLY A 45 2.45 -11.46 -4.75
C GLY A 45 2.45 -9.94 -4.84
N PRO A 46 1.27 -9.31 -4.94
CA PRO A 46 1.14 -7.87 -4.83
C PRO A 46 1.75 -7.35 -3.52
N ALA A 47 2.47 -6.23 -3.59
CA ALA A 47 3.06 -5.56 -2.43
C ALA A 47 2.22 -4.33 -2.05
N ILE A 48 2.09 -4.08 -0.75
CA ILE A 48 1.53 -2.84 -0.23
C ILE A 48 2.62 -2.13 0.56
N HIS A 49 2.89 -0.87 0.20
CA HIS A 49 3.80 0.01 0.94
C HIS A 49 2.98 1.07 1.65
N ALA A 50 3.03 1.07 2.98
CA ALA A 50 2.39 2.08 3.81
C ALA A 50 3.43 3.11 4.25
N ILE A 51 3.20 4.38 3.92
CA ILE A 51 4.05 5.51 4.26
C ILE A 51 3.20 6.50 5.06
N GLY A 52 3.60 6.73 6.31
CA GLY A 52 2.95 7.68 7.20
C GLY A 52 3.94 8.75 7.64
N ILE A 53 3.55 10.01 7.53
CA ILE A 53 4.30 11.15 8.11
C ILE A 53 3.35 11.98 8.96
N TYR A 54 3.84 12.58 10.05
CA TYR A 54 2.98 13.47 10.84
C TYR A 54 2.64 14.73 10.03
N GLU A 55 3.67 15.35 9.45
CA GLU A 55 3.58 16.57 8.63
C GLU A 55 4.71 16.61 7.60
N ALA A 56 4.50 17.35 6.51
CA ALA A 56 5.55 17.62 5.51
C ALA A 56 6.21 19.01 5.68
N SER A 57 5.69 19.83 6.59
CA SER A 57 6.22 21.16 6.93
C SER A 57 5.84 21.54 8.36
N GLY A 58 6.71 22.27 9.04
CA GLY A 58 6.42 22.87 10.35
C GLY A 58 5.66 24.21 10.29
N ASP A 59 5.30 24.70 9.09
CA ASP A 59 4.47 25.92 8.94
C ASP A 59 2.99 25.62 9.23
N HIS A 60 2.67 25.22 10.46
CA HIS A 60 1.29 24.99 10.91
C HIS A 60 1.00 25.77 12.20
N GLY A 61 -0.28 25.94 12.52
CA GLY A 61 -0.72 26.63 13.74
C GLY A 61 -2.20 26.39 14.04
N HIS A 62 -2.70 26.95 15.14
CA HIS A 62 -4.11 26.80 15.51
C HIS A 62 -5.05 27.20 14.37
N GLY A 63 -5.74 26.22 13.78
CA GLY A 63 -6.69 26.43 12.68
C GLY A 63 -6.04 26.78 11.33
N ARG A 64 -4.71 26.65 11.21
CA ARG A 64 -3.98 26.88 9.96
C ARG A 64 -3.14 25.65 9.63
N HIS A 65 -3.59 24.94 8.61
CA HIS A 65 -2.98 23.71 8.11
C HIS A 65 -2.73 23.89 6.61
N PRO A 66 -1.62 24.53 6.20
CA PRO A 66 -1.35 24.72 4.79
C PRO A 66 -0.89 23.40 4.16
N MET A 67 -1.24 23.22 2.88
CA MET A 67 -0.75 22.09 2.10
C MET A 67 0.77 22.15 1.97
N ALA A 68 1.46 21.06 2.31
CA ALA A 68 2.89 20.90 2.13
C ALA A 68 3.22 19.70 1.22
N ASP A 69 4.33 19.77 0.49
CA ASP A 69 4.70 18.76 -0.49
C ASP A 69 5.55 17.65 0.15
N ALA A 70 5.26 16.39 -0.18
CA ALA A 70 6.10 15.24 0.16
C ALA A 70 6.43 14.44 -1.10
N GLU A 71 7.71 14.17 -1.33
CA GLU A 71 8.18 13.40 -2.49
C GLU A 71 8.32 11.92 -2.15
N VAL A 72 7.79 11.07 -3.03
CA VAL A 72 7.93 9.61 -2.94
C VAL A 72 8.47 9.10 -4.28
N VAL A 73 9.68 8.55 -4.24
CA VAL A 73 10.31 7.90 -5.39
C VAL A 73 10.00 6.40 -5.32
N VAL A 74 9.28 5.90 -6.31
CA VAL A 74 9.01 4.47 -6.48
C VAL A 74 10.09 3.88 -7.37
N GLU A 75 11.04 3.19 -6.74
CA GLU A 75 12.09 2.44 -7.44
C GLU A 75 11.51 1.26 -8.22
N ASP A 76 12.30 0.67 -9.11
CA ASP A 76 11.90 -0.49 -9.91
C ASP A 76 11.35 -1.62 -9.01
N GLN A 77 10.14 -2.08 -9.33
CA GLN A 77 9.44 -3.14 -8.59
C GLN A 77 9.58 -4.51 -9.27
N GLY A 78 10.32 -4.60 -10.37
CA GLY A 78 10.55 -5.85 -11.10
C GLY A 78 9.26 -6.45 -11.67
N GLY A 79 8.28 -5.62 -12.02
CA GLY A 79 6.96 -6.09 -12.50
C GLY A 79 6.00 -6.53 -11.41
N ARG A 80 6.37 -6.39 -10.12
CA ARG A 80 5.52 -6.77 -9.00
C ARG A 80 4.39 -5.75 -8.81
N PRO A 81 3.10 -6.15 -8.89
CA PRO A 81 1.98 -5.25 -8.63
C PRO A 81 2.13 -4.56 -7.27
N THR A 82 2.10 -3.24 -7.26
CA THR A 82 2.42 -2.44 -6.08
C THR A 82 1.25 -1.52 -5.72
N TYR A 83 0.93 -1.41 -4.43
CA TYR A 83 -0.08 -0.50 -3.90
C TYR A 83 0.57 0.42 -2.88
N LEU A 84 0.16 1.69 -2.88
CA LEU A 84 0.66 2.68 -1.93
C LEU A 84 -0.48 3.08 -0.98
N ALA A 85 -0.20 3.10 0.31
CA ALA A 85 -1.05 3.75 1.30
C ALA A 85 -0.27 4.91 1.89
N LEU A 86 -0.68 6.14 1.56
CA LEU A 86 0.01 7.37 1.95
C LEU A 86 -0.83 8.10 2.97
N SER A 87 -0.25 8.42 4.12
CA SER A 87 -0.99 9.00 5.23
C SER A 87 -0.29 10.14 5.93
N SER A 88 -1.07 11.16 6.30
CA SER A 88 -0.60 12.22 7.17
C SER A 88 -1.68 12.81 8.06
N TYR A 89 -1.27 13.40 9.18
CA TYR A 89 -2.18 14.20 10.01
C TYR A 89 -2.43 15.56 9.34
N GLU A 90 -1.35 16.27 8.99
CA GLU A 90 -1.40 17.55 8.26
C GLU A 90 -1.75 17.35 6.77
N PRO A 91 -2.29 18.36 6.07
CA PRO A 91 -2.54 18.29 4.64
C PRO A 91 -1.22 18.15 3.86
N VAL A 92 -1.18 17.18 2.96
CA VAL A 92 0.02 16.83 2.18
C VAL A 92 -0.34 16.63 0.72
N ARG A 93 0.48 17.23 -0.15
CA ARG A 93 0.51 16.92 -1.58
C ARG A 93 1.62 15.91 -1.84
N TRP A 94 1.21 14.68 -2.11
CA TRP A 94 2.13 13.59 -2.42
C TRP A 94 2.57 13.68 -3.88
N LYS A 95 3.87 13.80 -4.11
CA LYS A 95 4.44 13.84 -5.47
C LYS A 95 5.11 12.51 -5.75
N LEU A 96 4.47 11.70 -6.59
CA LEU A 96 5.00 10.40 -6.98
C LEU A 96 5.92 10.54 -8.19
N SER A 97 7.05 9.84 -8.15
CA SER A 97 7.99 9.76 -9.27
C SER A 97 8.71 8.41 -9.29
N GLY A 98 9.54 8.16 -10.30
CA GLY A 98 10.42 7.00 -10.34
C GLY A 98 10.00 5.90 -11.34
N PRO A 99 10.93 4.99 -11.65
CA PRO A 99 10.73 3.96 -12.69
C PRO A 99 9.67 2.92 -12.31
N GLY A 100 9.40 2.69 -11.02
CA GLY A 100 8.44 1.70 -10.56
C GLY A 100 6.97 2.15 -10.61
N LEU A 101 6.67 3.37 -11.04
CA LEU A 101 5.27 3.84 -11.14
C LEU A 101 4.41 3.01 -12.09
N ALA A 102 5.01 2.39 -13.11
CA ALA A 102 4.29 1.49 -14.03
C ALA A 102 3.68 0.26 -13.32
N ASP A 103 4.28 -0.13 -12.19
CA ASP A 103 3.85 -1.27 -11.40
C ASP A 103 2.83 -0.90 -10.33
N VAL A 104 2.58 0.39 -10.11
CA VAL A 104 1.57 0.86 -9.16
C VAL A 104 0.17 0.59 -9.69
N LYS A 105 -0.62 -0.16 -8.92
CA LYS A 105 -2.01 -0.57 -9.25
C LYS A 105 -3.06 0.13 -8.40
N GLY A 106 -2.63 0.89 -7.39
CA GLY A 106 -3.54 1.71 -6.59
C GLY A 106 -2.80 2.58 -5.58
N VAL A 107 -3.37 3.73 -5.27
CA VAL A 107 -2.91 4.64 -4.22
C VAL A 107 -4.08 5.01 -3.33
N TYR A 108 -3.90 4.83 -2.03
CA TYR A 108 -4.86 5.18 -1.00
C TYR A 108 -4.30 6.37 -0.21
N LEU A 109 -4.99 7.49 -0.24
CA LEU A 109 -4.67 8.65 0.59
C LEU A 109 -5.51 8.59 1.85
N ALA A 110 -4.91 8.64 3.04
CA ALA A 110 -5.64 8.55 4.31
C ALA A 110 -5.12 9.57 5.32
N GLY A 111 -6.00 10.24 6.06
CA GLY A 111 -5.56 11.25 7.02
C GLY A 111 -6.68 12.12 7.53
N TYR A 112 -6.40 12.92 8.54
CA TYR A 112 -7.39 13.83 9.13
C TYR A 112 -7.71 14.99 8.19
N ASN A 113 -6.68 15.60 7.60
CA ASN A 113 -6.82 16.69 6.63
C ASN A 113 -6.79 16.17 5.19
N ARG A 114 -7.39 16.93 4.26
CA ARG A 114 -7.40 16.58 2.84
C ARG A 114 -5.99 16.49 2.26
N HIS A 115 -5.71 15.38 1.58
CA HIS A 115 -4.50 15.19 0.79
C HIS A 115 -4.73 15.40 -0.70
N GLU A 116 -3.64 15.73 -1.39
CA GLU A 116 -3.54 15.78 -2.85
C GLU A 116 -2.46 14.81 -3.34
N ILE A 117 -2.53 14.45 -4.62
CA ILE A 117 -1.51 13.60 -5.25
C ILE A 117 -1.23 14.04 -6.68
N GLU A 118 0.05 13.99 -7.04
CA GLU A 118 0.58 14.25 -8.38
C GLU A 118 1.46 13.09 -8.83
N GLY A 119 1.68 12.98 -10.15
CA GLY A 119 2.58 11.98 -10.73
C GLY A 119 1.97 10.59 -10.95
N ILE A 120 0.66 10.43 -10.77
CA ILE A 120 -0.04 9.16 -11.07
C ILE A 120 -1.42 9.39 -11.68
N ALA A 121 -1.92 8.41 -12.43
CA ALA A 121 -3.24 8.46 -13.04
C ALA A 121 -4.35 8.47 -11.97
N GLY A 122 -5.26 9.44 -12.04
CA GLY A 122 -6.32 9.61 -11.04
C GLY A 122 -7.27 8.41 -10.89
N GLY A 123 -7.43 7.58 -11.94
CA GLY A 123 -8.20 6.33 -11.85
C GLY A 123 -7.61 5.26 -10.93
N LEU A 124 -6.36 5.44 -10.49
CA LEU A 124 -5.69 4.56 -9.52
C LEU A 124 -5.79 5.11 -8.09
N VAL A 125 -6.38 6.28 -7.88
CA VAL A 125 -6.37 6.98 -6.59
C VAL A 125 -7.70 6.83 -5.88
N VAL A 126 -7.66 6.40 -4.63
CA VAL A 126 -8.76 6.45 -3.69
C VAL A 126 -8.39 7.41 -2.57
N ASN A 127 -9.10 8.54 -2.46
CA ASN A 127 -8.87 9.51 -1.41
C ASN A 127 -9.85 9.28 -0.24
N LEU A 128 -9.31 8.82 0.88
CA LEU A 128 -9.99 8.53 2.15
C LEU A 128 -9.65 9.57 3.23
N SER A 129 -8.88 10.61 2.89
CA SER A 129 -8.55 11.68 3.83
C SER A 129 -9.76 12.59 4.09
N GLY A 130 -9.76 13.26 5.25
CA GLY A 130 -10.84 14.16 5.63
C GLY A 130 -11.05 15.29 4.62
N ASN A 131 -12.25 15.87 4.63
CA ASN A 131 -12.57 17.00 3.74
C ASN A 131 -11.62 18.18 3.99
N ALA A 132 -11.41 19.00 2.95
CA ALA A 132 -10.65 20.25 3.08
C ALA A 132 -11.17 21.05 4.27
N ASP A 133 -10.23 21.62 5.03
CA ASP A 133 -10.47 22.44 6.21
C ASP A 133 -11.71 23.37 6.03
N PRO A 134 -12.78 23.23 6.85
CA PRO A 134 -13.90 24.17 6.86
C PRO A 134 -13.53 25.58 7.37
N GLY A 135 -12.28 25.80 7.81
CA GLY A 135 -11.73 27.08 8.25
C GLY A 135 -11.37 28.09 7.16
N GLY A 136 -11.53 27.73 5.87
CA GLY A 136 -11.37 28.63 4.72
C GLY A 136 -12.49 29.66 4.58
N GLY A 137 -12.74 30.46 5.61
CA GLY A 137 -13.54 31.68 5.51
C GLY A 137 -12.73 32.79 4.85
N GLY A 138 -13.03 33.13 3.60
CA GLY A 138 -12.52 34.33 2.95
C GLY A 138 -12.71 34.32 1.44
N GLN A 139 -13.79 34.99 1.00
CA GLN A 139 -13.93 35.54 -0.36
C GLN A 139 -12.84 36.58 -0.64
#